data_AF-K8ZLS0-F1
#
_entry.id   AF-K8ZLS0-F1
#
_cell.length_a   1.000
_cell.length_b   1.000
_cell.length_c   1.000
_cell.angle_alpha   90.00
_cell.angle_beta   90.00
_cell.angle_gamma   90.00
#
_symmetry.space_group_name_H-M   'P 1'
#
loop_
_entity.id
_entity.type
_entity.pdbx_description
1 polymer ?
#
loop_
_entity_poly.entity_id
_entity_poly.type
_entity_poly.pdbx_seq_one_letter_code
_entity_poly.pdbx_strand_id
1 'polypeptide(L)'
;MREDHTLSIRFGKALLIGNTTGCVISLSLVVIRHFFPYMWVEAITLPIGVMLFIKCMNHWHKQPGIINGSAALLIVYFTSQGHQSVLKAIFRITDIFVGAMISIFINRFVHPKKEEPKTIDELKQDLKQIQKQEADLRKMEQQLQIEIERNEKFNEKLGKKMDHNT
;
A
#
# COMPACT_ATOMS: atom_id res chain seq x y z
N MET A 1 16.56 9.38 -9.67
CA MET A 1 15.68 8.35 -9.09
C MET A 1 14.94 7.67 -10.24
N ARG A 2 15.27 6.41 -10.55
CA ARG A 2 14.69 5.58 -11.63
C ARG A 2 13.75 4.49 -11.07
N GLU A 3 13.38 4.58 -9.79
CA GLU A 3 12.88 3.42 -9.02
C GLU A 3 11.35 3.22 -9.06
N ASP A 4 10.55 4.23 -9.41
CA ASP A 4 9.10 4.16 -9.20
C ASP A 4 8.32 3.42 -10.30
N HIS A 5 8.76 3.47 -11.57
CA HIS A 5 8.20 2.62 -12.63
C HIS A 5 8.47 1.13 -12.38
N THR A 6 9.64 0.83 -11.81
CA THR A 6 9.95 -0.52 -11.34
C THR A 6 9.08 -0.90 -10.15
N LEU A 7 8.64 0.02 -9.29
CA LEU A 7 7.91 -0.33 -8.07
C LEU A 7 6.51 -0.89 -8.36
N SER A 8 5.71 -0.24 -9.21
CA SER A 8 4.35 -0.71 -9.56
C SER A 8 4.37 -2.02 -10.37
N ILE A 9 5.35 -2.17 -11.28
CA ILE A 9 5.56 -3.43 -12.01
C ILE A 9 6.09 -4.52 -11.07
N ARG A 10 6.97 -4.19 -10.12
CA ARG A 10 7.45 -5.13 -9.09
C ARG A 10 6.31 -5.54 -8.16
N PHE A 11 5.36 -4.65 -7.89
CA PHE A 11 4.16 -4.96 -7.12
C PHE A 11 3.24 -5.92 -7.88
N GLY A 12 2.92 -5.64 -9.15
CA GLY A 12 2.13 -6.56 -9.98
C GLY A 12 2.81 -7.93 -10.16
N LYS A 13 4.13 -7.95 -10.35
CA LYS A 13 4.91 -9.21 -10.39
C LYS A 13 4.89 -9.96 -9.07
N ALA A 14 4.99 -9.25 -7.94
CA ALA A 14 4.88 -9.86 -6.61
C ALA A 14 3.49 -10.46 -6.37
N LEU A 15 2.44 -9.78 -6.85
CA LEU A 15 1.07 -10.26 -6.81
C LEU A 15 0.93 -11.59 -7.56
N LEU A 16 1.46 -11.64 -8.78
CA LEU A 16 1.39 -12.81 -9.66
C LEU A 16 2.18 -13.99 -9.08
N ILE A 17 3.42 -13.77 -8.65
CA ILE A 17 4.29 -14.84 -8.10
C ILE A 17 3.74 -15.37 -6.78
N GLY A 18 3.29 -14.47 -5.90
CA GLY A 18 2.68 -14.82 -4.61
C GLY A 18 1.41 -15.64 -4.80
N ASN A 19 0.44 -15.12 -5.57
CA ASN A 19 -0.82 -15.83 -5.82
C ASN A 19 -0.59 -17.17 -6.50
N THR A 20 0.27 -17.25 -7.52
CA THR A 20 0.52 -18.49 -8.24
C THR A 20 1.08 -19.56 -7.31
N THR A 21 2.08 -19.21 -6.49
CA THR A 21 2.67 -20.19 -5.57
C THR A 21 1.71 -20.58 -4.45
N GLY A 22 0.96 -19.62 -3.91
CA GLY A 22 -0.08 -19.88 -2.92
C GLY A 22 -1.16 -20.81 -3.47
N CYS A 23 -1.59 -20.60 -4.72
CA CYS A 23 -2.55 -21.43 -5.43
C CYS A 23 -2.02 -22.85 -5.68
N VAL A 24 -0.77 -23.00 -6.13
CA VAL A 24 -0.16 -24.33 -6.38
C VAL A 24 -0.08 -25.14 -5.08
N ILE A 25 0.38 -24.51 -4.00
CA ILE A 25 0.46 -25.19 -2.69
C ILE A 25 -0.95 -25.49 -2.18
N SER A 26 -1.88 -24.54 -2.23
CA SER A 26 -3.26 -24.75 -1.81
C SER A 26 -3.95 -25.89 -2.57
N LEU A 27 -3.76 -25.97 -3.90
CA LEU A 27 -4.27 -27.07 -4.71
C LEU A 27 -3.70 -28.41 -4.24
N SER A 28 -2.40 -28.45 -3.95
CA SER A 28 -1.73 -29.64 -3.43
C SER A 28 -2.33 -30.08 -2.08
N LEU A 29 -2.58 -29.13 -1.16
CA LEU A 29 -3.23 -29.41 0.12
C LEU A 29 -4.68 -29.89 -0.06
N VAL A 30 -5.43 -29.32 -1.01
CA VAL A 30 -6.80 -29.75 -1.32
C VAL A 30 -6.82 -31.17 -1.88
N VAL A 31 -5.84 -31.52 -2.73
CA VAL A 31 -5.68 -32.89 -3.24
C VAL A 31 -5.34 -33.86 -2.10
N ILE A 32 -4.40 -33.51 -1.22
CA ILE A 32 -4.07 -34.31 -0.03
C ILE A 32 -5.33 -34.54 0.82
N ARG A 33 -6.10 -33.49 1.11
CA ARG A 33 -7.36 -33.60 1.86
C ARG A 33 -8.41 -34.46 1.15
N HIS A 34 -8.43 -34.46 -0.18
CA HIS A 34 -9.34 -35.30 -0.97
C HIS A 34 -9.05 -36.80 -0.77
N PHE A 35 -7.77 -37.19 -0.72
CA PHE A 35 -7.37 -38.57 -0.48
C PHE A 35 -7.43 -38.96 1.02
N PHE A 36 -7.20 -38.02 1.93
CA PHE A 36 -7.20 -38.24 3.38
C PHE A 36 -8.25 -37.35 4.07
N PRO A 37 -9.55 -37.68 3.98
CA PRO A 37 -10.64 -36.85 4.50
C PRO A 37 -10.82 -37.00 6.02
N TYR A 38 -9.73 -36.94 6.78
CA TYR A 38 -9.74 -37.03 8.24
C TYR A 38 -9.59 -35.65 8.87
N MET A 39 -10.40 -35.34 9.89
CA MET A 39 -10.40 -34.05 10.59
C MET A 39 -9.01 -33.65 11.12
N TRP A 40 -8.26 -34.62 11.66
CA TRP A 40 -6.91 -34.38 12.19
C TRP A 40 -5.87 -34.09 11.09
N VAL A 41 -6.05 -34.68 9.91
CA VAL A 41 -5.17 -34.42 8.75
C VAL A 41 -5.39 -32.99 8.27
N GLU A 42 -6.63 -32.52 8.21
CA GLU A 42 -6.93 -31.12 7.85
C GLU A 42 -6.30 -30.11 8.83
N ALA A 43 -6.38 -30.38 10.13
CA ALA A 43 -5.83 -29.50 11.17
C ALA A 43 -4.30 -29.33 11.09
N ILE A 44 -3.58 -30.37 10.66
CA ILE A 44 -2.11 -30.39 10.59
C ILE A 44 -1.60 -30.00 9.19
N THR A 45 -2.33 -30.36 8.13
CA THR A 45 -1.92 -30.13 6.74
C THR A 45 -1.85 -28.64 6.41
N LEU A 46 -2.78 -27.84 6.94
CA LEU A 46 -2.81 -26.40 6.70
C LEU A 46 -1.57 -25.66 7.26
N PRO A 47 -1.21 -25.78 8.55
CA PRO A 47 -0.02 -25.10 9.09
C PRO A 47 1.28 -25.59 8.42
N ILE A 48 1.37 -26.87 8.07
CA ILE A 48 2.51 -27.39 7.27
C ILE A 48 2.54 -26.72 5.89
N GLY A 49 1.39 -26.61 5.22
CA GLY A 49 1.27 -25.96 3.92
C GLY A 49 1.70 -24.49 3.94
N VAL A 50 1.31 -23.74 4.97
CA VAL A 50 1.73 -22.34 5.15
C VAL A 50 3.24 -22.27 5.41
N MET A 51 3.79 -23.14 6.25
CA MET A 51 5.23 -23.19 6.51
C MET A 51 6.04 -23.51 5.24
N LEU A 52 5.57 -24.47 4.44
CA LEU A 52 6.15 -24.80 3.14
C LEU A 52 6.08 -23.62 2.17
N PHE A 53 4.95 -22.91 2.12
CA PHE A 53 4.79 -21.71 1.30
C PHE A 53 5.79 -20.62 1.69
N ILE A 54 5.93 -20.30 2.98
CA ILE A 54 6.88 -19.30 3.47
C ILE A 54 8.31 -19.72 3.12
N LYS A 55 8.67 -20.99 3.30
CA LYS A 55 10.00 -21.51 2.95
C LYS A 55 10.29 -21.40 1.45
N CYS A 56 9.32 -21.74 0.60
CA CYS A 56 9.44 -21.59 -0.86
C CYS A 56 9.60 -20.12 -1.27
N MET A 57 8.80 -19.22 -0.69
CA MET A 57 8.92 -17.79 -0.96
C MET A 57 10.25 -17.20 -0.49
N ASN A 58 10.76 -17.65 0.67
CA ASN A 58 12.05 -17.23 1.19
C ASN A 58 13.18 -17.67 0.25
N HIS A 59 13.09 -18.88 -0.31
CA HIS A 59 14.06 -19.37 -1.29
C HIS A 59 14.11 -18.53 -2.57
N TRP A 60 12.97 -18.00 -3.03
CA TRP A 60 12.91 -17.17 -4.24
C TRP A 60 13.26 -15.68 -4.04
N HIS A 61 13.67 -15.25 -2.83
CA HIS A 61 14.00 -13.84 -2.52
C HIS A 61 12.89 -12.84 -2.95
N LYS A 62 11.62 -13.25 -2.91
CA LYS A 62 10.46 -12.41 -3.30
C LYS A 62 9.61 -12.00 -2.09
N GLN A 63 10.24 -11.33 -1.12
CA GLN A 63 9.61 -10.81 0.10
C GLN A 63 8.22 -10.13 -0.11
N PRO A 64 8.01 -9.24 -1.11
CA PRO A 64 6.70 -8.57 -1.26
C PRO A 64 5.54 -9.50 -1.65
N GLY A 65 5.81 -10.71 -2.15
CA GLY A 65 4.77 -11.67 -2.56
C GLY A 65 4.25 -12.57 -1.44
N ILE A 66 4.90 -12.59 -0.27
CA ILE A 66 4.60 -13.53 0.82
C ILE A 66 3.20 -13.29 1.40
N ILE A 67 2.87 -12.04 1.74
CA ILE A 67 1.57 -11.69 2.35
C ILE A 67 0.42 -12.00 1.41
N ASN A 68 0.55 -11.64 0.14
CA ASN A 68 -0.49 -11.86 -0.84
C ASN A 68 -0.67 -13.35 -1.17
N GLY A 69 0.43 -14.09 -1.34
CA GLY A 69 0.36 -15.52 -1.62
C GLY A 69 -0.14 -16.35 -0.43
N SER A 70 0.18 -15.98 0.81
CA SER A 70 -0.37 -16.67 1.99
C SER A 70 -1.87 -16.44 2.13
N ALA A 71 -2.35 -15.22 1.87
CA ALA A 71 -3.79 -14.92 1.82
C ALA A 71 -4.49 -15.75 0.75
N ALA A 72 -3.96 -15.79 -0.48
CA ALA A 72 -4.51 -16.59 -1.57
C ALA A 72 -4.56 -18.09 -1.22
N LEU A 73 -3.49 -18.62 -0.61
CA LEU A 73 -3.44 -20.02 -0.16
C LEU A 73 -4.59 -20.34 0.78
N LEU A 74 -4.79 -19.52 1.83
CA LEU A 74 -5.83 -19.71 2.83
C LEU A 74 -7.23 -19.57 2.23
N ILE A 75 -7.44 -18.55 1.39
CA ILE A 75 -8.73 -18.32 0.72
C ILE A 75 -9.09 -19.54 -0.13
N VAL A 76 -8.19 -20.00 -1.01
CA VAL A 76 -8.46 -21.16 -1.86
C VAL A 76 -8.71 -22.41 -1.01
N TYR A 77 -7.91 -22.63 0.04
CA TYR A 77 -8.01 -23.83 0.86
C TYR A 77 -9.35 -23.91 1.60
N PHE A 78 -9.72 -22.84 2.33
CA PHE A 78 -10.94 -22.81 3.12
C PHE A 78 -12.20 -22.74 2.26
N THR A 79 -12.18 -22.00 1.15
CA THR A 79 -13.35 -21.92 0.26
C THR A 79 -13.60 -23.20 -0.53
N SER A 80 -12.63 -24.10 -0.59
CA SER A 80 -12.74 -25.39 -1.29
C SER A 80 -13.23 -26.53 -0.41
N GLN A 81 -13.70 -26.26 0.82
CA GLN A 81 -14.28 -27.28 1.69
C GLN A 81 -15.62 -27.84 1.14
N GLY A 82 -15.93 -29.09 1.50
CA GLY A 82 -17.17 -29.79 1.15
C GLY A 82 -17.11 -30.70 -0.10
N HIS A 83 -18.27 -31.20 -0.53
CA HIS A 83 -18.38 -32.09 -1.70
C HIS A 83 -17.83 -31.38 -2.96
N GLN A 84 -16.96 -32.09 -3.70
CA GLN A 84 -16.21 -31.61 -4.88
C GLN A 84 -15.13 -30.54 -4.59
N SER A 85 -14.28 -30.81 -3.61
CA SER A 85 -13.24 -29.89 -3.14
C SER A 85 -12.22 -29.47 -4.22
N VAL A 86 -11.78 -30.40 -5.07
CA VAL A 86 -10.75 -30.13 -6.10
C VAL A 86 -11.29 -29.21 -7.21
N LEU A 87 -12.50 -29.49 -7.71
CA LEU A 87 -13.11 -28.69 -8.78
C LEU A 87 -13.36 -27.24 -8.32
N LYS A 88 -13.83 -27.06 -7.08
CA LYS A 88 -13.99 -25.74 -6.46
C LYS A 88 -12.67 -25.00 -6.34
N ALA A 89 -11.59 -25.68 -5.96
CA ALA A 89 -10.27 -25.07 -5.90
C ALA A 89 -9.80 -24.56 -7.27
N ILE A 90 -10.01 -25.34 -8.34
CA ILE A 90 -9.65 -24.93 -9.70
C ILE A 90 -10.40 -23.66 -10.13
N PHE A 91 -11.71 -23.58 -9.85
CA PHE A 91 -12.48 -22.35 -10.12
C PHE A 91 -11.93 -21.15 -9.34
N ARG A 92 -11.60 -21.33 -8.06
CA ARG A 92 -11.01 -20.26 -7.23
C ARG A 92 -9.65 -19.79 -7.74
N ILE A 93 -8.79 -20.72 -8.15
CA ILE A 93 -7.49 -20.39 -8.74
C ILE A 93 -7.67 -19.59 -10.03
N THR A 94 -8.67 -19.97 -10.84
CA THR A 94 -9.02 -19.26 -12.07
C THR A 94 -9.51 -17.83 -11.77
N ASP A 95 -10.41 -17.65 -10.80
CA ASP A 95 -10.90 -16.33 -10.38
C ASP A 95 -9.75 -15.41 -9.92
N ILE A 96 -8.84 -15.94 -9.10
CA ILE A 96 -7.67 -15.21 -8.61
C ILE A 96 -6.73 -14.84 -9.76
N PHE A 97 -6.55 -15.74 -10.73
CA PHE A 97 -5.73 -15.50 -11.90
C PHE A 97 -6.33 -14.40 -12.79
N VAL A 98 -7.63 -14.48 -13.08
CA VAL A 98 -8.35 -13.45 -13.85
C VAL A 98 -8.31 -12.10 -13.12
N GLY A 99 -8.54 -12.08 -11.81
CA GLY A 99 -8.42 -10.87 -11.00
C GLY A 99 -7.02 -10.25 -11.04
N ALA A 100 -5.97 -11.07 -10.96
CA ALA A 100 -4.59 -10.61 -11.08
C ALA A 100 -4.28 -10.06 -12.50
N MET A 101 -4.77 -10.73 -13.55
CA MET A 101 -4.62 -10.26 -14.92
C MET A 101 -5.32 -8.91 -15.14
N ILE A 102 -6.56 -8.77 -14.68
CA ILE A 102 -7.33 -7.52 -14.77
C ILE A 102 -6.63 -6.41 -13.98
N SER A 103 -6.12 -6.70 -12.78
CA SER A 103 -5.39 -5.73 -11.96
C SER A 103 -4.14 -5.19 -12.66
N ILE A 104 -3.33 -6.09 -13.26
CA ILE A 104 -2.16 -5.71 -14.04
C ILE A 104 -2.56 -4.95 -15.31
N PHE A 105 -3.63 -5.37 -15.98
CA PHE A 105 -4.11 -4.77 -17.22
C PHE A 105 -4.64 -3.34 -17.00
N ILE A 106 -5.50 -3.14 -15.99
CA ILE A 106 -6.03 -1.81 -15.63
C ILE A 106 -4.87 -0.87 -15.26
N ASN A 107 -3.92 -1.34 -14.46
CA ASN A 107 -2.74 -0.58 -14.07
C ASN A 107 -1.80 -0.27 -15.25
N ARG A 108 -1.89 -1.04 -16.35
CA ARG A 108 -1.12 -0.84 -17.58
C ARG A 108 -1.84 0.11 -18.57
N PHE A 109 -3.16 0.04 -18.66
CA PHE A 109 -3.93 0.61 -19.77
C PHE A 109 -4.84 1.79 -19.40
N VAL A 110 -5.47 1.77 -18.21
CA VAL A 110 -6.52 2.74 -17.84
C VAL A 110 -5.94 3.85 -16.97
N HIS A 111 -5.13 3.49 -15.97
CA HIS A 111 -4.41 4.45 -15.15
C HIS A 111 -2.90 4.21 -15.32
N PRO A 112 -2.24 4.85 -16.30
CA PRO A 112 -0.85 5.21 -16.06
C PRO A 112 -0.90 6.24 -14.92
N LYS A 113 -0.88 5.80 -13.67
CA LYS A 113 -0.68 6.71 -12.55
C LYS A 113 0.73 7.26 -12.72
N LYS A 114 0.85 8.36 -13.47
CA LYS A 114 1.98 9.26 -13.50
C LYS A 114 2.07 9.90 -12.11
N GLU A 115 2.52 9.13 -11.14
CA GLU A 115 3.37 9.71 -10.11
C GLU A 115 4.78 9.62 -10.69
N GLU A 116 5.03 10.51 -11.66
CA GLU A 116 6.38 10.75 -12.14
C GLU A 116 7.18 11.19 -10.90
N PRO A 117 8.39 10.64 -10.64
CA PRO A 117 9.30 11.32 -9.74
C PRO A 117 9.48 12.71 -10.35
N LYS A 118 9.02 13.76 -9.65
CA LYS A 118 9.10 15.14 -10.12
C LYS A 118 10.50 15.33 -10.70
N THR A 119 10.57 15.70 -11.99
CA THR A 119 11.86 15.84 -12.68
C THR A 119 12.71 16.83 -11.88
N ILE A 120 14.04 16.78 -11.95
CA ILE A 120 14.91 17.76 -11.24
C ILE A 120 14.44 19.21 -11.48
N ASP A 121 13.88 19.48 -12.67
CA ASP A 121 13.30 20.77 -13.02
C ASP A 121 11.96 21.07 -12.32
N GLU A 122 11.08 20.09 -12.14
CA GLU A 122 9.83 20.22 -11.36
C GLU A 122 10.11 20.31 -9.86
N LEU A 123 11.10 19.56 -9.34
CA LEU A 123 11.58 19.70 -7.96
C LEU A 123 12.19 21.07 -7.71
N LYS A 124 12.93 21.62 -8.68
CA LYS A 124 13.42 23.00 -8.64
C LYS A 124 12.27 24.01 -8.69
N GLN A 125 11.22 23.70 -9.44
CA GLN A 125 10.03 24.55 -9.55
C GLN A 125 9.25 24.58 -8.23
N ASP A 126 9.04 23.42 -7.62
CA ASP A 126 8.47 23.30 -6.28
C ASP A 126 9.34 23.95 -5.21
N LEU A 127 10.66 23.76 -5.26
CA LEU A 127 11.60 24.43 -4.35
C LEU A 127 11.51 25.94 -4.48
N LYS A 128 11.42 26.47 -5.71
CA LYS A 128 11.17 27.90 -5.95
C LYS A 128 9.82 28.34 -5.40
N GLN A 129 8.79 27.52 -5.53
CA GLN A 129 7.46 27.82 -5.02
C GLN A 129 7.44 27.84 -3.49
N ILE A 130 8.07 26.86 -2.84
CA ILE A 130 8.23 26.77 -1.38
C ILE A 130 9.05 27.96 -0.87
N GLN A 131 10.17 28.29 -1.51
CA GLN A 131 10.98 29.47 -1.15
C GLN A 131 10.20 30.78 -1.28
N LYS A 132 9.36 30.90 -2.32
CA LYS A 132 8.47 32.06 -2.48
C LYS A 132 7.43 32.12 -1.37
N GLN A 133 6.80 30.99 -1.03
CA GLN A 133 5.85 30.89 0.07
C GLN A 133 6.50 31.23 1.42
N GLU A 134 7.71 30.76 1.69
CA GLU A 134 8.46 31.13 2.91
C GLU A 134 8.78 32.63 2.96
N ALA A 135 9.16 33.23 1.83
CA ALA A 135 9.44 34.66 1.76
C ALA A 135 8.18 35.51 1.97
N ASP A 136 7.05 35.09 1.42
CA ASP A 136 5.76 35.77 1.61
C ASP A 136 5.25 35.58 3.05
N LEU A 137 5.45 34.41 3.65
CA LEU A 137 5.10 34.15 5.05
C LEU A 137 5.93 35.01 6.01
N ARG A 138 7.25 35.14 5.79
CA ARG A 138 8.11 36.02 6.60
C ARG A 138 7.71 37.49 6.51
N LYS A 139 7.29 37.96 5.33
CA LYS A 139 6.74 39.33 5.19
C LYS A 139 5.45 39.49 5.97
N MET A 140 4.59 38.49 5.95
CA MET A 140 3.34 38.50 6.70
C MET A 140 3.61 38.52 8.22
N GLU A 141 4.56 37.73 8.71
CA GLU A 141 5.01 37.77 10.10
C GLU A 141 5.55 39.15 10.51
N GLN A 142 6.36 39.79 9.66
CA GLN A 142 6.87 41.14 9.91
C GLN A 142 5.75 42.18 9.96
N GLN A 143 4.79 42.10 9.02
CA GLN A 143 3.62 42.98 9.04
C GLN A 143 2.80 42.78 10.31
N LEU A 144 2.63 41.54 10.75
CA LEU A 144 1.86 41.20 11.94
C LEU A 144 2.55 41.70 13.22
N GLN A 145 3.88 41.62 13.30
CA GLN A 145 4.66 42.22 14.39
C GLN A 145 4.55 43.75 14.42
N ILE A 146 4.62 44.41 13.26
CA ILE A 146 4.45 45.86 13.15
C ILE A 146 3.03 46.26 13.57
N GLU A 147 2.02 45.48 13.17
CA GLU A 147 0.62 45.70 13.54
C GLU A 147 0.40 45.51 15.05
N ILE A 148 1.00 44.47 15.65
CA ILE A 148 0.99 44.24 17.10
C ILE A 148 1.66 45.42 17.82
N GLU A 149 2.86 45.82 17.43
CA GLU A 149 3.58 46.94 18.06
C GLU A 149 2.82 48.27 17.90
N ARG A 150 2.18 48.50 16.75
CA ARG A 150 1.31 49.65 16.52
C ARG A 150 0.12 49.62 17.47
N ASN A 151 -0.53 48.46 17.61
CA ASN A 151 -1.69 48.29 18.49
C ASN A 151 -1.31 48.40 19.96
N GLU A 152 -0.16 47.87 20.38
CA GLU A 152 0.37 48.04 21.74
C GLU A 152 0.65 49.52 22.03
N LYS A 153 1.35 50.23 21.15
CA LYS A 153 1.61 51.68 21.30
C LYS A 153 0.33 52.51 21.27
N PHE A 154 -0.66 52.10 20.48
CA PHE A 154 -1.97 52.75 20.43
C PHE A 154 -2.75 52.54 21.74
N ASN A 155 -2.74 51.32 22.26
CA ASN A 155 -3.37 50.97 23.53
C ASN A 155 -2.66 51.64 24.73
N GLU A 156 -1.34 51.75 24.72
CA GLU A 156 -0.57 52.47 25.74
C GLU A 156 -0.91 53.98 25.75
N LYS A 157 -1.08 54.57 24.56
CA LYS A 157 -1.52 55.97 24.41
C LYS A 157 -2.96 56.19 24.86
N LEU A 158 -3.84 55.20 24.67
CA LEU A 158 -5.21 55.24 25.19
C LEU A 158 -5.24 55.10 26.73
N GLY A 159 -4.45 54.19 27.30
CA GLY A 159 -4.29 54.04 28.76
C GLY A 159 -3.82 55.33 29.42
N LYS A 160 -2.75 55.96 28.90
CA LYS A 160 -2.24 57.25 29.40
C LYS A 160 -3.23 58.41 29.27
N LYS A 161 -4.16 58.37 28.31
CA LYS A 161 -5.24 59.37 28.17
C LYS A 161 -6.38 59.16 29.17
N MET A 162 -6.63 57.91 29.58
CA MET A 162 -7.64 57.60 30.60
C MET A 162 -7.15 57.97 32.01
N ASP A 163 -5.87 57.74 32.31
CA ASP A 163 -5.27 58.06 33.61
C ASP A 163 -5.13 59.58 33.89
N HIS A 164 -5.18 60.42 32.84
CA HIS A 164 -5.07 61.88 32.95
C HIS A 164 -6.44 62.59 33.05
N ASN A 165 -7.54 61.85 33.04
CA ASN A 165 -8.91 62.38 33.06
C ASN A 165 -9.74 61.89 34.27
N THR A 166 -9.04 61.39 35.30
CA THR A 166 -9.51 61.13 36.67
C THR A 166 -8.67 61.94 37.64
#